data_AF-A0A8B8PRQ2-F1
#
_entry.id   AF-A0A8B8PRQ2-F1
#
_cell.length_a   1.000
_cell.length_b   1.000
_cell.length_c   1.000
_cell.angle_alpha   90.00
_cell.angle_beta   90.00
_cell.angle_gamma   90.00
#
_symmetry.space_group_name_H-M   'P 1'
#
loop_
_entity.id
_entity.type
_entity.pdbx_description
1 polymer ?
#
loop_
_entity_poly.entity_id
_entity_poly.type
_entity_poly.pdbx_seq_one_letter_code
_entity_poly.pdbx_strand_id
1 'polypeptide(L)'
;MEEKVHARMKKHDKFIGDVLAPFEKALGMKFNKFDKPEDPKYVEPKKKGGLKAKLKKAEKSRDKLKKLQQSDPEKAKEVHWQNAMDKAQGIKVKDDPKLIRKALKRKEAEKKKHKKQWAERVKKQTSNQRKKERKQNMRKKK
;
A
#
# COMPACT_ATOMS: atom_id res chain seq x y z
N MET A 1 -16.10 -8.23 -11.62
CA MET A 1 -15.59 -6.90 -11.19
C MET A 1 -14.06 -6.78 -11.24
N GLU A 2 -13.31 -7.89 -11.21
CA GLU A 2 -11.84 -7.88 -11.18
C GLU A 2 -11.20 -7.50 -12.54
N GLU A 3 -11.84 -7.89 -13.64
CA GLU A 3 -11.37 -7.62 -15.01
C GLU A 3 -11.30 -6.12 -15.36
N LYS A 4 -12.32 -5.35 -14.96
CA LYS A 4 -12.37 -3.89 -15.17
C LYS A 4 -11.32 -3.13 -14.36
N VAL A 5 -10.92 -3.66 -13.20
CA VAL A 5 -9.85 -3.09 -12.37
C VAL A 5 -8.48 -3.39 -13.00
N HIS A 6 -8.29 -4.61 -13.51
CA HIS A 6 -7.06 -5.04 -14.17
C HIS A 6 -6.79 -4.27 -15.48
N ALA A 7 -7.83 -4.05 -16.30
CA ALA A 7 -7.75 -3.24 -17.52
C ALA A 7 -7.42 -1.76 -17.24
N ARG A 8 -7.86 -1.22 -16.09
CA ARG A 8 -7.56 0.15 -15.67
C ARG A 8 -6.12 0.31 -15.16
N MET A 9 -5.52 -0.73 -14.59
CA MET A 9 -4.10 -0.71 -14.21
C MET A 9 -3.18 -0.72 -15.44
N LYS A 10 -3.44 -1.59 -16.43
CA LYS A 10 -2.65 -1.66 -17.68
C LYS A 10 -2.63 -0.35 -18.48
N LYS A 11 -3.72 0.43 -18.46
CA LYS A 11 -3.78 1.76 -19.10
C LYS A 11 -2.95 2.83 -18.37
N HIS A 12 -2.82 2.72 -17.05
CA HIS A 12 -1.99 3.63 -16.26
C HIS A 12 -0.49 3.35 -16.44
N ASP A 13 -0.08 2.08 -16.57
CA ASP A 13 1.32 1.70 -16.82
C ASP A 13 1.83 2.15 -18.19
N LYS A 14 0.98 2.09 -19.24
CA LYS A 14 1.33 2.64 -20.56
C LYS A 14 1.55 4.16 -20.53
N PHE A 15 0.68 4.92 -19.86
CA PHE A 15 0.80 6.37 -19.75
C PHE A 15 2.06 6.80 -18.99
N ILE A 16 2.48 6.05 -17.96
CA ILE A 16 3.71 6.33 -17.22
C ILE A 16 4.93 6.03 -18.11
N GLY A 17 4.91 4.91 -18.85
CA GLY A 17 5.98 4.58 -19.80
C GLY A 17 6.17 5.62 -20.90
N ASP A 18 5.09 6.12 -21.47
CA ASP A 18 5.13 7.13 -22.54
C ASP A 18 5.64 8.50 -22.04
N VAL A 19 5.36 8.84 -20.77
CA VAL A 19 5.82 10.10 -20.14
C VAL A 19 7.27 10.00 -19.63
N LEU A 20 7.74 8.82 -19.23
CA LEU A 20 9.13 8.60 -18.78
C LEU A 20 10.10 8.30 -19.92
N ALA A 21 9.65 7.77 -21.05
CA ALA A 21 10.51 7.41 -22.19
C ALA A 21 11.41 8.55 -22.70
N PRO A 22 10.97 9.83 -22.76
CA PRO A 22 11.85 10.94 -23.12
C PRO A 22 12.98 11.15 -22.10
N PHE A 23 12.71 10.94 -20.82
CA PHE A 23 13.69 11.08 -19.74
C PHE A 23 14.66 9.89 -19.68
N GLU A 24 14.17 8.66 -19.89
CA GLU A 24 15.02 7.46 -19.99
C GLU A 24 16.01 7.54 -21.16
N LYS A 25 15.58 8.14 -22.28
CA LYS A 25 16.43 8.38 -23.45
C LYS A 25 17.47 9.47 -23.21
N ALA A 26 17.12 10.54 -22.48
CA ALA A 26 18.03 11.65 -22.20
C ALA A 26 19.11 11.29 -21.17
N LEU A 27 18.78 10.46 -20.18
CA LEU A 27 19.72 10.06 -19.11
C LEU A 27 20.43 8.74 -19.41
N GLY A 28 20.07 8.02 -20.49
CA GLY A 28 20.63 6.71 -20.82
C GLY A 28 20.35 5.61 -19.78
N MET A 29 19.50 5.91 -18.79
CA MET A 29 19.19 5.04 -17.65
C MET A 29 17.70 4.70 -17.64
N LYS A 30 17.37 3.41 -17.50
CA LYS A 30 15.98 2.93 -17.37
C LYS A 30 15.57 3.01 -15.90
N PHE A 31 14.64 3.91 -15.56
CA PHE A 31 14.24 4.15 -14.16
C PHE A 31 13.56 2.95 -13.48
N ASN A 32 13.07 1.99 -14.26
CA ASN A 32 12.49 0.74 -13.74
C ASN A 32 13.51 -0.38 -13.50
N LYS A 33 14.82 -0.13 -13.68
CA LYS A 33 15.90 -1.09 -13.46
C LYS A 33 16.92 -0.49 -12.51
N PHE A 34 16.55 -0.48 -11.23
CA PHE A 34 17.57 -0.47 -10.19
C PHE A 34 18.16 -1.88 -10.19
N ASP A 35 19.34 -2.04 -10.79
CA ASP A 35 20.01 -3.32 -10.87
C ASP A 35 20.29 -3.83 -9.46
N LYS A 36 19.81 -5.03 -9.18
CA LYS A 36 20.03 -5.68 -7.88
C LYS A 36 21.54 -5.95 -7.76
N PRO A 37 22.13 -5.82 -6.57
CA PRO A 37 23.54 -6.18 -6.40
C PRO A 37 23.75 -7.66 -6.76
N GLU A 38 24.76 -7.93 -7.61
CA GLU A 38 25.18 -9.28 -8.01
C GLU A 38 26.03 -9.97 -6.92
N ASP A 39 25.86 -9.58 -5.65
CA ASP A 39 26.60 -10.18 -4.56
C ASP A 39 26.03 -11.57 -4.26
N PRO A 40 26.85 -12.65 -4.23
CA PRO A 40 26.40 -14.00 -3.92
C PRO A 40 25.85 -14.15 -2.48
N LYS A 41 26.08 -13.15 -1.62
CA LYS A 41 25.55 -13.07 -0.24
C LYS A 41 24.27 -12.23 -0.14
N TYR A 42 23.80 -11.63 -1.23
CA TYR A 42 22.60 -10.79 -1.20
C TYR A 42 21.35 -11.65 -1.05
N VAL A 43 20.67 -11.52 0.09
CA VAL A 43 19.35 -12.11 0.33
C VAL A 43 18.30 -11.01 0.22
N GLU A 44 17.37 -11.16 -0.73
CA GLU A 44 16.28 -10.19 -0.86
C GLU A 44 15.45 -10.11 0.44
N PRO A 45 15.25 -8.91 0.99
CA PRO A 45 14.44 -8.76 2.19
C PRO A 45 13.00 -9.18 1.88
N LYS A 46 12.51 -10.22 2.57
CA LYS A 46 11.13 -10.70 2.40
C LYS A 46 10.16 -9.54 2.62
N LYS A 47 9.31 -9.29 1.61
CA LYS A 47 8.28 -8.25 1.68
C LYS A 47 7.43 -8.46 2.92
N LYS A 48 7.42 -7.48 3.83
CA LYS A 48 6.56 -7.51 5.02
C LYS A 48 5.10 -7.62 4.55
N GLY A 49 4.45 -8.74 4.87
CA GLY A 49 3.08 -9.03 4.41
C GLY A 49 2.10 -7.89 4.73
N GLY A 50 1.14 -7.65 3.83
CA GLY A 50 0.14 -6.59 3.98
C GLY A 50 -0.74 -6.76 5.22
N LEU A 51 -1.49 -5.71 5.60
CA LEU A 51 -2.33 -5.72 6.81
C LEU A 51 -3.33 -6.89 6.86
N LYS A 52 -3.87 -7.30 5.71
CA LYS A 52 -4.77 -8.47 5.62
C LYS A 52 -4.05 -9.78 5.98
N ALA A 53 -2.81 -9.95 5.52
CA ALA A 53 -2.00 -11.12 5.86
C ALA A 53 -1.66 -11.13 7.36
N LYS A 54 -1.37 -9.95 7.94
CA LYS A 54 -1.16 -9.80 9.39
C LYS A 54 -2.40 -10.15 10.20
N LEU A 55 -3.58 -9.76 9.73
CA LEU A 55 -4.84 -10.13 10.38
C LEU A 55 -5.02 -11.66 10.41
N LYS A 56 -4.81 -12.33 9.28
CA LYS A 56 -4.92 -13.80 9.19
C LYS A 56 -3.90 -14.49 10.10
N LYS A 57 -2.68 -13.96 10.22
CA LYS A 57 -1.66 -14.47 11.14
C LYS A 57 -2.08 -14.28 12.60
N ALA A 58 -2.53 -13.09 12.97
CA ALA A 58 -3.01 -12.77 14.31
C ALA A 58 -4.18 -13.68 14.74
N GLU A 59 -5.15 -13.91 13.85
CA GLU A 59 -6.29 -14.80 14.12
C GLU A 59 -5.82 -16.25 14.33
N LYS A 60 -4.96 -16.76 13.44
CA LYS A 60 -4.37 -18.10 13.59
C LYS A 60 -3.55 -18.24 14.86
N SER A 61 -2.75 -17.24 15.22
CA SER A 61 -1.95 -17.26 16.45
C SER A 61 -2.86 -17.30 17.67
N ARG A 62 -3.92 -16.47 17.70
CA ARG A 62 -4.91 -16.49 18.78
C ARG A 62 -5.58 -17.85 18.92
N ASP A 63 -5.99 -18.47 17.81
CA ASP A 63 -6.67 -19.76 17.84
C ASP A 63 -5.73 -20.88 18.30
N LYS A 64 -4.46 -20.84 17.87
CA LYS A 64 -3.42 -21.76 18.36
C LYS A 64 -3.20 -21.60 19.86
N LEU A 65 -3.13 -20.36 20.35
CA LEU A 65 -2.89 -20.07 21.77
C LEU A 65 -4.06 -20.54 22.64
N LYS A 66 -5.31 -20.38 22.16
CA LYS A 66 -6.49 -20.95 22.82
C LYS A 66 -6.46 -22.47 22.90
N LYS A 67 -6.10 -23.14 21.79
CA LYS A 67 -5.98 -24.60 21.76
C LYS A 67 -4.88 -25.08 22.71
N LEU A 68 -3.73 -24.39 22.71
CA LEU A 68 -2.62 -24.70 23.59
C LEU A 68 -3.02 -24.52 25.05
N GLN A 69 -3.76 -23.47 25.39
CA GLN A 69 -4.24 -23.24 26.75
C GLN A 69 -5.20 -24.33 27.25
N GLN A 70 -5.92 -25.01 26.35
CA GLN A 70 -6.79 -26.13 26.68
C GLN A 70 -6.01 -27.45 26.82
N SER A 71 -4.98 -27.68 26.01
CA SER A 71 -4.19 -28.91 26.06
C SER A 71 -3.07 -28.88 27.10
N ASP A 72 -2.39 -27.74 27.23
CA ASP A 72 -1.19 -27.54 28.05
C ASP A 72 -1.14 -26.07 28.56
N PRO A 73 -1.67 -25.82 29.77
CA PRO A 73 -1.73 -24.47 30.32
C PRO A 73 -0.36 -23.89 30.70
N GLU A 74 0.66 -24.72 30.94
CA GLU A 74 1.99 -24.25 31.32
C GLU A 74 2.73 -23.65 30.13
N LYS A 75 2.75 -24.37 29.00
CA LYS A 75 3.34 -23.83 27.76
C LYS A 75 2.64 -22.58 27.26
N ALA A 76 1.32 -22.48 27.46
CA ALA A 76 0.59 -21.26 27.13
C ALA A 76 1.06 -20.06 27.95
N LYS A 77 1.36 -20.25 29.25
CA LYS A 77 1.91 -19.19 30.12
C LYS A 77 3.31 -18.78 29.68
N GLU A 78 4.16 -19.73 29.30
CA GLU A 78 5.51 -19.44 28.80
C GLU A 78 5.47 -18.54 27.56
N VAL A 79 4.60 -18.84 26.59
CA VAL A 79 4.40 -17.99 25.41
C VAL A 79 3.90 -16.60 25.78
N HIS A 80 3.05 -16.47 26.79
CA HIS A 80 2.62 -15.17 27.30
C HIS A 80 3.78 -14.37 27.91
N TRP A 81 4.63 -15.01 28.71
CA TRP A 81 5.81 -14.40 29.30
C TRP A 81 6.83 -13.98 28.25
N GLN A 82 7.08 -14.82 27.24
CA GLN A 82 7.97 -14.46 26.14
C GLN A 82 7.48 -13.21 25.40
N ASN A 83 6.18 -13.13 25.09
CA ASN A 83 5.60 -11.94 24.47
C ASN A 83 5.70 -10.69 25.36
N ALA A 84 5.66 -10.84 26.68
CA ALA A 84 5.85 -9.73 27.62
C ALA A 84 7.30 -9.27 27.63
N MET A 85 8.26 -10.20 27.62
CA MET A 85 9.69 -9.91 27.53
C MET A 85 10.04 -9.20 26.23
N ASP A 86 9.55 -9.69 25.08
CA ASP A 86 9.76 -9.03 23.79
C ASP A 86 9.26 -7.58 23.80
N LYS A 87 8.09 -7.33 24.43
CA LYS A 87 7.56 -5.97 24.58
C LYS A 87 8.43 -5.12 25.50
N ALA A 88 8.92 -5.66 26.60
CA ALA A 88 9.81 -4.97 27.54
C ALA A 88 11.15 -4.62 26.89
N GLN A 89 11.69 -5.50 26.04
CA GLN A 89 12.87 -5.24 25.21
C GLN A 89 12.63 -4.17 24.13
N GLY A 90 11.37 -3.75 23.90
CA GLY A 90 11.01 -2.73 22.91
C GLY A 90 10.65 -3.29 21.53
N ILE A 91 10.54 -4.62 21.38
CA ILE A 91 10.12 -5.26 20.15
C ILE A 91 8.62 -5.00 19.93
N LYS A 92 8.28 -4.35 18.81
CA LYS A 92 6.89 -4.00 18.46
C LYS A 92 6.09 -5.21 18.00
N VAL A 93 5.49 -5.91 18.94
CA VAL A 93 4.53 -7.02 18.71
C VAL A 93 3.20 -6.47 18.16
N LYS A 94 2.74 -6.92 16.99
CA LYS A 94 1.56 -6.40 16.27
C LYS A 94 0.53 -7.48 15.98
N ASP A 95 0.13 -8.19 17.02
CA ASP A 95 -0.69 -9.41 16.88
C ASP A 95 -2.15 -9.24 17.31
N ASP A 96 -2.59 -8.03 17.69
CA ASP A 96 -3.97 -7.78 18.09
C ASP A 96 -4.92 -7.68 16.88
N PRO A 97 -5.85 -8.63 16.68
CA PRO A 97 -6.73 -8.64 15.52
C PRO A 97 -7.67 -7.43 15.49
N LYS A 98 -8.13 -6.95 16.67
CA LYS A 98 -9.02 -5.78 16.79
C LYS A 98 -8.33 -4.50 16.30
N LEU A 99 -7.06 -4.30 16.63
CA LEU A 99 -6.29 -3.14 16.20
C LEU A 99 -5.96 -3.21 14.71
N ILE A 100 -5.62 -4.40 14.19
CA ILE A 100 -5.36 -4.59 12.75
C ILE A 100 -6.62 -4.30 11.92
N ARG A 101 -7.80 -4.74 12.38
CA ARG A 101 -9.09 -4.41 11.72
C ARG A 101 -9.36 -2.90 11.71
N LYS A 102 -9.10 -2.19 12.82
CA LYS A 102 -9.22 -0.72 12.86
C LYS A 102 -8.24 -0.06 11.87
N ALA A 103 -7.00 -0.54 11.80
CA ALA A 103 -6.01 -0.02 10.86
C ALA A 103 -6.43 -0.23 9.40
N LEU A 104 -7.05 -1.37 9.06
CA LEU A 104 -7.61 -1.60 7.73
C LEU A 104 -8.70 -0.57 7.39
N LYS A 105 -9.65 -0.34 8.30
CA LYS A 105 -10.71 0.66 8.10
C LYS A 105 -10.15 2.07 7.89
N ARG A 106 -9.14 2.47 8.66
CA ARG A 106 -8.46 3.77 8.48
C ARG A 106 -7.82 3.89 7.10
N LYS A 107 -7.09 2.86 6.65
CA LYS A 107 -6.49 2.86 5.31
C LYS A 107 -7.55 2.93 4.20
N GLU A 108 -8.69 2.29 4.37
CA GLU A 108 -9.80 2.38 3.42
C GLU A 108 -10.41 3.79 3.40
N ALA A 109 -10.58 4.42 4.56
CA ALA A 109 -11.06 5.80 4.65
C ALA A 109 -10.08 6.80 4.02
N GLU A 110 -8.78 6.65 4.28
CA GLU A 110 -7.72 7.45 3.65
C GLU A 110 -7.75 7.32 2.12
N LYS A 111 -7.86 6.09 1.60
CA LYS A 111 -7.99 5.85 0.14
C LYS A 111 -9.23 6.53 -0.44
N LYS A 112 -10.37 6.47 0.25
CA LYS A 112 -11.59 7.18 -0.17
C LYS A 112 -11.39 8.69 -0.18
N LYS A 113 -10.77 9.26 0.87
CA LYS A 113 -10.44 10.69 0.96
C LYS A 113 -9.51 11.11 -0.18
N HIS A 114 -8.44 10.37 -0.43
CA HIS A 114 -7.50 10.65 -1.51
C HIS A 114 -8.18 10.58 -2.88
N LYS A 115 -9.03 9.57 -3.11
CA LYS A 115 -9.80 9.44 -4.35
C LYS A 115 -10.72 10.65 -4.57
N LYS A 116 -11.43 11.10 -3.52
CA LYS A 116 -12.29 12.28 -3.58
C LYS A 116 -11.50 13.55 -3.90
N GLN A 117 -10.44 13.79 -3.14
CA GLN A 117 -9.56 14.96 -3.34
C GLN A 117 -8.95 14.97 -4.74
N TRP A 118 -8.52 13.82 -5.26
CA TRP A 118 -8.01 13.72 -6.62
C TRP A 118 -9.08 14.04 -7.66
N ALA A 119 -10.29 13.48 -7.51
CA ALA A 119 -11.40 13.78 -8.40
C ALA A 119 -11.77 15.28 -8.40
N GLU A 120 -11.75 15.92 -7.23
CA GLU A 120 -11.97 17.36 -7.08
C GLU A 120 -10.87 18.18 -7.78
N ARG A 121 -9.60 17.80 -7.63
CA ARG A 121 -8.48 18.45 -8.34
C ARG A 121 -8.65 18.37 -9.86
N VAL A 122 -8.96 17.19 -10.38
CA VAL A 122 -9.20 16.98 -11.82
C VAL A 122 -10.40 17.81 -12.31
N LYS A 123 -11.50 17.84 -11.55
CA LYS A 123 -12.68 18.66 -11.88
C LYS A 123 -12.35 20.16 -11.89
N LYS A 124 -11.58 20.64 -10.91
CA LYS A 124 -11.15 22.04 -10.85
C LYS A 124 -10.24 22.40 -12.02
N GLN A 125 -9.29 21.54 -12.36
CA GLN A 125 -8.39 21.74 -13.49
C GLN A 125 -9.15 21.83 -14.83
N THR A 126 -10.04 20.87 -15.08
CA THR A 126 -10.84 20.85 -16.32
C THR A 126 -11.80 22.05 -16.42
N SER A 127 -12.43 22.46 -15.32
CA SER A 127 -13.27 23.67 -15.30
C SER A 127 -12.46 24.94 -15.59
N ASN A 128 -11.28 25.08 -14.98
CA ASN A 128 -10.41 26.23 -15.23
C ASN A 128 -9.91 26.27 -16.67
N GLN A 129 -9.57 25.11 -17.24
CA GLN A 129 -9.17 25.00 -18.64
C GLN A 129 -10.31 25.44 -19.58
N ARG A 130 -11.53 24.94 -19.40
CA ARG A 130 -12.70 25.36 -20.17
C ARG A 130 -12.97 26.87 -20.08
N LYS A 131 -12.79 27.46 -18.89
CA LYS A 131 -12.93 28.92 -18.70
C LYS A 131 -11.85 29.69 -19.47
N LYS A 132 -10.61 29.21 -19.49
CA LYS A 132 -9.50 29.82 -20.26
C LYS A 132 -9.78 29.74 -21.76
N GLU A 133 -10.16 28.56 -22.26
CA GLU A 133 -10.52 28.34 -23.67
C GLU A 133 -11.66 29.27 -24.10
N ARG A 134 -12.73 29.38 -23.29
CA ARG A 134 -13.84 30.33 -23.56
C ARG A 134 -13.35 31.78 -23.63
N LYS A 135 -12.50 32.23 -22.70
CA LYS A 135 -11.94 33.59 -22.73
C LYS A 135 -11.10 33.84 -23.98
N GLN A 136 -10.28 32.88 -24.39
CA GLN A 136 -9.49 32.98 -25.62
C GLN A 136 -10.38 33.08 -26.86
N ASN A 137 -11.43 32.26 -26.97
CA ASN A 137 -12.35 32.31 -28.09
C ASN A 137 -13.10 33.65 -28.17
N MET A 138 -13.53 34.20 -27.03
CA MET A 138 -14.17 35.53 -26.99
C MET A 138 -13.20 36.65 -27.40
N ARG A 139 -11.90 36.54 -27.05
CA ARG A 139 -10.87 37.50 -27.47
C ARG A 139 -10.59 37.44 -28.97
N LYS A 140 -10.65 36.25 -29.58
CA LYS A 140 -10.45 36.06 -31.03
C LYS A 140 -11.64 36.54 -31.86
N LYS A 141 -12.83 36.65 -31.24
CA LYS A 141 -14.07 37.08 -31.91
C LYS A 141 -14.29 38.61 -31.83
N LYS A 142 -13.60 39.29 -30.92
CA LYS A 142 -13.50 40.75 -30.88
C LYS A 142 -12.34 41.20 -31.75
#